data_AF-A0A1E7FFR9-F1
#
_entry.id   AF-A0A1E7FFR9-F1
#
_cell.length_a   1.000
_cell.length_b   1.000
_cell.length_c   1.000
_cell.angle_alpha   90.00
_cell.angle_beta   90.00
_cell.angle_gamma   90.00
#
_symmetry.space_group_name_H-M   'P 1'
#
loop_
_entity.id
_entity.type
_entity.pdbx_description
1 polymer ?
#
loop_
_entity_poly.entity_id
_entity_poly.type
_entity_poly.pdbx_seq_one_letter_code
_entity_poly.pdbx_strand_id
1 'polypeptide(L)'
;MNTIYIPFTYDSLGSLKTPCDLISGGTWFGFEETTGRCAFLTNIREKDDLDIDNSTAVQKVTSRGELVINYLKSDPTISAIDYLKNEFCSLSSTSSDHNNNSNNKLYAGFNLVLFSGQDLAYYSNRLPNQQHHDNNNPISLSMGISYGLSNSVLNRPFVKVSKGLMTFQLFCREKKDHNDKYNNNNNNNNNNNQHDEEELQQLIMLEGFKCLMQRKQQYYEKDEDLPITGYPIEFERNCSSICVPVVNDYGTRTMIRFILEPPQELDDDNKQGRRRQKIQLIETDLNPTTLQWNETHHICHRKD
;
A
#
# COMPACT_ATOMS: atom_id res chain seq x y z
N MET A 1 -7.98 14.12 21.63
CA MET A 1 -6.80 14.51 20.83
C MET A 1 -7.26 14.84 19.43
N ASN A 2 -6.81 15.97 18.89
CA ASN A 2 -7.23 16.48 17.58
C ASN A 2 -6.92 15.44 16.50
N THR A 3 -7.89 15.18 15.62
CA THR A 3 -7.68 14.35 14.43
C THR A 3 -6.51 14.94 13.64
N ILE A 4 -5.37 14.24 13.58
CA ILE A 4 -4.16 14.65 12.82
C ILE A 4 -4.33 14.29 11.32
N TYR A 5 -5.47 13.73 10.96
CA TYR A 5 -5.78 13.12 9.68
C TYR A 5 -7.11 13.68 9.16
N ILE A 6 -7.11 14.13 7.90
CA ILE A 6 -8.36 14.33 7.17
C ILE A 6 -8.62 13.06 6.32
N PRO A 7 -9.85 12.49 6.35
CA PRO A 7 -10.30 11.47 5.40
C PRO A 7 -10.08 11.89 3.94
N PHE A 8 -10.32 10.99 2.99
CA PHE A 8 -10.10 11.30 1.58
C PHE A 8 -10.78 12.61 1.13
N THR A 9 -9.96 13.56 0.72
CA THR A 9 -10.39 14.82 0.11
C THR A 9 -10.01 14.87 -1.35
N TYR A 10 -10.78 15.62 -2.13
CA TYR A 10 -10.44 16.00 -3.49
C TYR A 10 -9.54 17.23 -3.48
N ASP A 11 -8.58 17.31 -4.41
CA ASP A 11 -7.89 18.57 -4.68
C ASP A 11 -8.81 19.60 -5.36
N SER A 12 -8.32 20.82 -5.57
CA SER A 12 -9.11 21.90 -6.18
C SER A 12 -9.58 21.60 -7.61
N LEU A 13 -9.00 20.59 -8.27
CA LEU A 13 -9.34 20.13 -9.61
C LEU A 13 -10.27 18.91 -9.60
N GLY A 14 -10.51 18.30 -8.44
CA GLY A 14 -11.45 17.19 -8.28
C GLY A 14 -10.91 15.82 -8.71
N SER A 15 -9.61 15.69 -8.98
CA SER A 15 -9.07 14.46 -9.60
C SER A 15 -8.15 13.64 -8.68
N LEU A 16 -7.48 14.30 -7.73
CA LEU A 16 -6.62 13.63 -6.75
C LEU A 16 -7.40 13.31 -5.47
N LYS A 17 -7.42 12.05 -5.04
CA LYS A 17 -8.01 11.62 -3.76
C LYS A 17 -6.93 11.06 -2.85
N THR A 18 -6.64 11.79 -1.79
CA THR A 18 -5.72 11.35 -0.74
C THR A 18 -6.25 11.76 0.61
N PRO A 19 -5.95 11.01 1.68
CA PRO A 19 -5.90 11.60 3.01
C PRO A 19 -4.83 12.68 3.12
N CYS A 20 -4.89 13.49 4.17
CA CYS A 20 -3.91 14.54 4.43
C CYS A 20 -3.39 14.50 5.87
N ASP A 21 -2.07 14.54 6.02
CA ASP A 21 -1.39 14.84 7.28
C ASP A 21 -1.50 16.34 7.57
N LEU A 22 -2.17 16.71 8.65
CA LEU A 22 -2.40 18.10 9.01
C LEU A 22 -1.17 18.86 9.53
N ILE A 23 -0.12 18.15 9.94
CA ILE A 23 1.12 18.75 10.46
C ILE A 23 2.07 19.00 9.30
N SER A 24 2.28 17.98 8.47
CA SER A 24 3.31 18.01 7.43
C SER A 24 2.77 18.18 6.01
N GLY A 25 1.45 18.22 5.82
CA GLY A 25 0.77 18.46 4.53
C GLY A 25 0.93 17.36 3.48
N GLY A 26 1.59 16.25 3.84
CA GLY A 26 1.83 15.11 2.97
C GLY A 26 0.73 14.06 3.05
N THR A 27 0.90 12.95 2.34
CA THR A 27 0.00 11.81 2.43
C THR A 27 0.73 10.47 2.35
N TRP A 28 0.20 9.46 3.03
CA TRP A 28 0.75 8.11 3.03
C TRP A 28 0.09 7.19 1.98
N PHE A 29 -1.03 7.62 1.41
CA PHE A 29 -1.73 6.90 0.33
C PHE A 29 -2.42 7.90 -0.57
N GLY A 30 -2.47 7.63 -1.87
CA GLY A 30 -3.25 8.44 -2.77
C GLY A 30 -3.52 7.76 -4.11
N PHE A 31 -4.54 8.24 -4.79
CA PHE A 31 -4.78 7.91 -6.19
C PHE A 31 -5.25 9.12 -6.99
N GLU A 32 -4.90 9.16 -8.27
CA GLU A 32 -5.33 10.17 -9.22
C GLU A 32 -6.32 9.52 -10.21
N GLU A 33 -7.56 10.02 -10.21
CA GLU A 33 -8.72 9.39 -10.85
C GLU A 33 -8.61 9.38 -12.38
N THR A 34 -7.97 10.39 -12.98
CA THR A 34 -7.87 10.54 -14.44
C THR A 34 -6.90 9.51 -15.04
N THR A 35 -5.79 9.30 -14.36
CA THR A 35 -4.67 8.47 -14.82
C THR A 35 -4.76 7.06 -14.27
N GLY A 36 -5.50 6.85 -13.16
CA GLY A 36 -5.53 5.59 -12.43
C GLY A 36 -4.26 5.32 -11.62
N ARG A 37 -3.37 6.32 -11.50
CA ARG A 37 -2.15 6.20 -10.71
C ARG A 37 -2.49 6.06 -9.24
N CYS A 38 -1.75 5.22 -8.55
CA CYS A 38 -1.84 5.05 -7.11
C CYS A 38 -0.44 5.01 -6.51
N ALA A 39 -0.29 5.53 -5.30
CA ALA A 39 0.94 5.44 -4.55
C ALA A 39 0.65 5.29 -3.06
N PHE A 40 1.51 4.54 -2.37
CA PHE A 40 1.46 4.42 -0.93
C PHE A 40 2.84 4.30 -0.29
N LEU A 41 2.91 4.72 0.96
CA LEU A 41 4.12 4.86 1.72
C LEU A 41 3.96 4.26 3.11
N THR A 42 5.02 3.60 3.60
CA THR A 42 5.11 3.16 5.00
C THR A 42 6.44 3.60 5.59
N ASN A 43 6.45 4.04 6.85
CA ASN A 43 7.69 4.35 7.56
C ASN A 43 8.48 3.07 7.84
N ILE A 44 9.82 3.12 7.75
CA ILE A 44 10.69 2.06 8.24
C ILE A 44 11.10 2.37 9.67
N ARG A 45 11.10 1.34 10.51
CA ARG A 45 11.55 1.40 11.90
C ARG A 45 13.08 1.43 11.96
N GLU A 46 13.67 2.46 12.58
CA GLU A 46 15.12 2.62 12.74
C GLU A 46 15.51 2.54 14.23
N LYS A 47 16.60 1.85 14.59
CA LYS A 47 17.02 1.70 16.01
C LYS A 47 17.31 3.05 16.66
N ASP A 48 17.85 3.97 15.86
CA ASP A 48 18.19 5.32 16.30
C ASP A 48 16.96 6.16 16.68
N ASP A 49 15.73 5.75 16.36
CA ASP A 49 14.52 6.47 16.79
C ASP A 49 14.29 6.38 18.32
N LEU A 50 14.98 5.48 19.02
CA LEU A 50 14.87 5.30 20.48
C LEU A 50 15.95 6.05 21.29
N ASP A 51 17.08 6.42 20.67
CA ASP A 51 18.27 6.99 21.36
C ASP A 51 18.43 8.51 21.14
N ILE A 52 17.46 9.19 20.54
CA ILE A 52 17.56 10.64 20.30
C ILE A 52 17.17 11.39 21.57
N ASP A 53 18.17 11.58 22.43
CA ASP A 53 18.33 12.85 23.14
C ASP A 53 18.36 13.95 22.05
N ASN A 54 17.44 14.92 22.15
CA ASN A 54 17.04 15.90 21.12
C ASN A 54 18.14 16.87 20.60
N SER A 55 19.42 16.48 20.53
CA SER A 55 20.53 17.39 20.22
C SER A 55 21.30 17.09 18.92
N THR A 56 21.08 15.94 18.26
CA THR A 56 21.72 15.63 16.96
C THR A 56 20.74 15.14 15.89
N ALA A 57 19.45 15.45 16.02
CA ALA A 57 18.50 15.32 14.92
C ALA A 57 18.89 16.33 13.83
N VAL A 58 19.77 15.91 12.92
CA VAL A 58 19.91 16.57 11.62
C VAL A 58 18.50 16.67 11.08
N GLN A 59 18.02 17.90 10.99
CA GLN A 59 16.76 18.35 10.46
C GLN A 59 16.33 17.48 9.24
N LYS A 60 15.61 16.39 9.49
CA LYS A 60 14.87 15.64 8.47
C LYS A 60 13.58 16.44 8.25
N VAL A 61 13.72 17.60 7.59
CA VAL A 61 12.67 18.65 7.47
C VAL A 61 11.53 18.20 6.57
N THR A 62 11.79 17.26 5.65
CA THR A 62 10.89 16.98 4.55
C THR A 62 9.90 15.87 4.88
N SER A 63 8.62 16.15 4.64
CA SER A 63 7.54 15.19 4.78
C SER A 63 7.70 14.06 3.76
N ARG A 64 7.91 12.82 4.21
CA ARG A 64 7.87 11.64 3.32
C ARG A 64 6.59 11.56 2.49
N GLY A 65 5.49 12.08 3.02
CA GLY A 65 4.21 12.06 2.33
C GLY A 65 4.15 12.94 1.08
N GLU A 66 5.12 13.84 0.87
CA GLU A 66 5.21 14.60 -0.38
C GLU A 66 5.61 13.71 -1.56
N LEU A 67 6.36 12.62 -1.34
CA LEU A 67 6.77 11.68 -2.39
C LEU A 67 5.55 11.06 -3.09
N VAL A 68 4.50 10.77 -2.32
CA VAL A 68 3.22 10.26 -2.86
C VAL A 68 2.56 11.33 -3.73
N ILE A 69 2.49 12.58 -3.25
CA ILE A 69 1.87 13.69 -3.98
C ILE A 69 2.65 13.99 -5.28
N ASN A 70 3.97 14.05 -5.20
CA ASN A 70 4.86 14.35 -6.33
C ASN A 70 4.69 13.34 -7.46
N TYR A 71 4.60 12.05 -7.12
CA TYR A 71 4.34 11.01 -8.12
C TYR A 71 2.96 11.15 -8.76
N LEU A 72 1.91 11.37 -7.97
CA LEU A 72 0.54 11.47 -8.49
C LEU A 72 0.34 12.69 -9.39
N LYS A 73 1.15 13.74 -9.21
CA LYS A 73 1.17 14.95 -10.06
C LYS A 73 2.21 14.91 -11.19
N SER A 74 3.01 13.85 -11.26
CA SER A 74 4.06 13.72 -12.29
C SER A 74 3.47 13.43 -13.67
N ASP A 75 4.32 13.43 -14.70
CA ASP A 75 3.94 13.05 -16.06
C ASP A 75 3.21 11.70 -16.05
N PRO A 76 1.94 11.62 -16.50
CA PRO A 76 1.16 10.39 -16.45
C PRO A 76 1.67 9.28 -17.37
N THR A 77 2.59 9.57 -18.29
CA THR A 77 3.14 8.60 -19.26
C THR A 77 4.33 7.81 -18.74
N ILE A 78 4.98 8.25 -17.64
CA ILE A 78 6.16 7.57 -17.10
C ILE A 78 5.79 6.27 -16.38
N SER A 79 6.53 5.18 -16.57
CA SER A 79 6.31 3.96 -15.78
C SER A 79 6.62 4.19 -14.29
N ALA A 80 6.03 3.38 -13.41
CA ALA A 80 6.30 3.47 -11.97
C ALA A 80 7.78 3.18 -11.67
N ILE A 81 8.35 2.19 -12.35
CA ILE A 81 9.77 1.83 -12.18
C ILE A 81 10.71 2.92 -12.67
N ASP A 82 10.43 3.55 -13.81
CA ASP A 82 11.30 4.60 -14.36
C ASP A 82 11.19 5.89 -13.57
N TYR A 83 10.00 6.21 -13.02
CA TYR A 83 9.87 7.32 -12.08
C TYR A 83 10.78 7.12 -10.86
N LEU A 84 10.74 5.95 -10.23
CA LEU A 84 11.59 5.66 -9.08
C LEU A 84 13.08 5.69 -9.42
N LYS A 85 13.46 5.23 -10.62
CA LYS A 85 14.86 5.30 -11.08
C LYS A 85 15.29 6.75 -11.29
N ASN A 86 14.45 7.58 -11.92
CA ASN A 86 14.77 8.99 -12.09
C ASN A 86 14.89 9.73 -10.76
N GLU A 87 14.03 9.38 -9.79
CA GLU A 87 13.99 10.02 -8.47
C GLU A 87 15.13 9.55 -7.53
N PHE A 88 15.51 8.26 -7.60
CA PHE A 88 16.37 7.61 -6.61
C PHE A 88 17.58 6.85 -7.17
N CYS A 89 17.73 6.70 -8.48
CA CYS A 89 18.96 6.22 -9.11
C CYS A 89 19.70 7.39 -9.75
N SER A 90 20.61 8.03 -9.01
CA SER A 90 21.61 8.88 -9.66
C SER A 90 22.50 7.99 -10.52
N LEU A 91 22.53 8.25 -11.83
CA LEU A 91 23.50 7.67 -12.76
C LEU A 91 24.90 7.83 -12.15
N SER A 92 25.48 6.71 -11.74
CA SER A 92 26.87 6.64 -11.34
C SER A 92 27.72 7.13 -12.50
N SER A 93 28.34 8.30 -12.37
CA SER A 93 29.48 8.68 -13.21
C SER A 93 30.36 9.69 -12.49
N THR A 94 31.48 9.18 -11.99
CA THR A 94 32.81 9.85 -11.96
C THR A 94 33.26 10.71 -10.78
N SER A 95 32.63 10.66 -9.60
CA SER A 95 33.32 11.07 -8.37
C SER A 95 33.18 10.03 -7.27
N SER A 96 34.31 9.76 -6.63
CA SER A 96 34.56 8.78 -5.57
C SER A 96 33.80 9.04 -4.25
N ASP A 97 32.72 9.82 -4.28
CA ASP A 97 31.86 10.09 -3.14
C ASP A 97 30.65 9.16 -3.16
N HIS A 98 30.87 7.91 -2.75
CA HIS A 98 29.89 6.81 -2.72
C HIS A 98 28.64 7.02 -1.84
N ASN A 99 28.30 8.25 -1.43
CA ASN A 99 27.23 8.54 -0.48
C ASN A 99 26.30 9.70 -0.89
N ASN A 100 26.34 10.18 -2.13
CA ASN A 100 25.60 11.37 -2.55
C ASN A 100 24.48 11.09 -3.56
N ASN A 101 23.52 10.23 -3.20
CA ASN A 101 22.16 10.51 -3.65
C ASN A 101 21.50 11.41 -2.58
N SER A 102 21.45 12.72 -2.85
CA SER A 102 20.97 13.76 -1.93
C SER A 102 19.58 13.46 -1.37
N ASN A 103 18.71 12.85 -2.19
CA ASN A 103 17.34 12.55 -1.83
C ASN A 103 17.25 11.49 -0.72
N ASN A 104 18.18 10.53 -0.65
CA ASN A 104 18.14 9.47 0.36
C ASN A 104 18.48 9.97 1.77
N LYS A 105 19.30 11.01 1.89
CA LYS A 105 19.65 11.65 3.17
C LYS A 105 18.58 12.64 3.65
N LEU A 106 17.68 13.07 2.77
CA LEU A 106 16.65 14.05 3.07
C LEU A 106 15.51 13.48 3.94
N TYR A 107 15.23 12.18 3.81
CA TYR A 107 14.10 11.52 4.46
C TYR A 107 14.49 10.52 5.55
N ALA A 108 13.65 10.41 6.58
CA ALA A 108 13.64 9.26 7.49
C ALA A 108 13.38 7.94 6.73
N GLY A 109 13.62 6.79 7.37
CA GLY A 109 13.40 5.49 6.75
C GLY A 109 11.97 5.35 6.18
N PHE A 110 11.84 4.88 4.94
CA PHE A 110 10.55 4.67 4.28
C PHE A 110 10.59 3.54 3.24
N ASN A 111 9.39 3.04 2.95
CA ASN A 111 9.05 2.29 1.76
C ASN A 111 8.08 3.10 0.92
N LEU A 112 8.20 3.04 -0.40
CA LEU A 112 7.32 3.67 -1.38
C LEU A 112 6.92 2.63 -2.41
N VAL A 113 5.63 2.50 -2.66
CA VAL A 113 5.08 1.64 -3.71
C VAL A 113 4.25 2.51 -4.65
N LEU A 114 4.52 2.38 -5.94
CA LEU A 114 3.91 3.16 -7.00
C LEU A 114 3.24 2.22 -8.00
N PHE A 115 2.04 2.59 -8.42
CA PHE A 115 1.30 1.96 -9.50
C PHE A 115 1.01 3.00 -10.58
N SER A 116 1.42 2.74 -11.82
CA SER A 116 1.25 3.69 -12.95
C SER A 116 -0.10 3.62 -13.63
N GLY A 117 -0.89 2.60 -13.33
CA GLY A 117 -1.98 2.14 -14.20
C GLY A 117 -1.62 0.85 -14.94
N GLN A 118 -0.32 0.55 -15.10
CA GLN A 118 0.17 -0.62 -15.83
C GLN A 118 1.21 -1.44 -15.06
N ASP A 119 2.18 -0.79 -14.44
CA ASP A 119 3.26 -1.44 -13.68
C ASP A 119 3.22 -1.05 -12.20
N LEU A 120 3.67 -1.98 -11.36
CA LEU A 120 3.80 -1.81 -9.91
C LEU A 120 5.29 -1.84 -9.56
N ALA A 121 5.77 -0.85 -8.81
CA ALA A 121 7.17 -0.73 -8.44
C ALA A 121 7.33 -0.36 -6.96
N TYR A 122 8.44 -0.82 -6.37
CA TYR A 122 8.79 -0.63 -4.97
C TYR A 122 10.17 0.02 -4.85
N TYR A 123 10.30 0.91 -3.88
CA TYR A 123 11.57 1.45 -3.43
C TYR A 123 11.56 1.56 -1.91
N SER A 124 12.71 1.37 -1.28
CA SER A 124 12.95 1.81 0.08
C SER A 124 14.18 2.69 0.08
N ASN A 125 14.32 3.67 0.96
CA ASN A 125 15.60 4.36 1.18
C ASN A 125 16.50 3.66 2.21
N ARG A 126 16.18 2.42 2.59
CA ARG A 126 16.95 1.58 3.53
C ARG A 126 17.22 0.21 2.93
N LEU A 127 18.40 -0.32 3.24
CA LEU A 127 18.79 -1.66 2.85
C LEU A 127 18.33 -2.70 3.89
N PRO A 128 18.02 -3.95 3.45
CA PRO A 128 17.60 -5.02 4.35
C PRO A 128 18.60 -5.37 5.45
N ASN A 129 19.89 -5.15 5.21
CA ASN A 129 20.97 -5.37 6.17
C ASN A 129 21.92 -4.16 6.10
N GLN A 130 22.39 -3.65 7.24
CA GLN A 130 23.51 -2.69 7.30
C GLN A 130 24.85 -3.35 6.90
N GLN A 131 24.84 -4.33 6.00
CA GLN A 131 26.04 -4.90 5.40
C GLN A 131 26.23 -4.31 4.03
N HIS A 132 27.40 -3.72 3.85
CA HIS A 132 27.86 -3.05 2.65
C HIS A 132 27.65 -3.91 1.41
N HIS A 133 27.31 -3.23 0.31
CA HIS A 133 27.10 -3.74 -1.05
C HIS A 133 25.74 -4.44 -1.26
N ASP A 134 24.73 -3.68 -1.66
CA ASP A 134 24.43 -3.47 -3.07
C ASP A 134 23.44 -2.30 -3.20
N ASN A 135 23.53 -1.63 -4.34
CA ASN A 135 22.75 -0.47 -4.76
C ASN A 135 21.25 -0.63 -4.43
N ASN A 136 20.74 0.33 -3.65
CA ASN A 136 19.36 0.46 -3.27
C ASN A 136 18.53 0.87 -4.49
N ASN A 137 18.27 -0.08 -5.38
CA ASN A 137 17.61 0.17 -6.65
C ASN A 137 16.10 -0.10 -6.53
N PRO A 138 15.26 0.67 -7.23
CA PRO A 138 13.86 0.35 -7.40
C PRO A 138 13.65 -1.05 -7.98
N ILE A 139 12.58 -1.72 -7.53
CA ILE A 139 12.23 -3.10 -7.88
C ILE A 139 10.86 -3.11 -8.54
N SER A 140 10.73 -3.76 -9.70
CA SER A 140 9.43 -4.05 -10.30
C SER A 140 8.74 -5.20 -9.56
N LEU A 141 7.49 -5.00 -9.17
CA LEU A 141 6.66 -6.02 -8.52
C LEU A 141 5.81 -6.70 -9.58
N SER A 142 5.99 -8.01 -9.74
CA SER A 142 5.33 -8.79 -10.79
C SER A 142 3.88 -9.10 -10.45
N MET A 143 3.02 -9.08 -11.47
CA MET A 143 1.64 -9.55 -11.36
C MET A 143 1.58 -11.03 -10.93
N GLY A 144 0.51 -11.40 -10.24
CA GLY A 144 0.30 -12.78 -9.75
C GLY A 144 1.07 -13.14 -8.47
N ILE A 145 1.90 -12.24 -7.95
CA ILE A 145 2.62 -12.42 -6.68
C ILE A 145 1.95 -11.58 -5.58
N SER A 146 1.72 -12.20 -4.42
CA SER A 146 1.27 -11.48 -3.22
C SER A 146 2.47 -10.92 -2.46
N TYR A 147 2.51 -9.61 -2.29
CA TYR A 147 3.54 -8.91 -1.53
C TYR A 147 2.98 -8.40 -0.21
N GLY A 148 3.80 -8.49 0.84
CA GLY A 148 3.44 -8.01 2.17
C GLY A 148 4.46 -6.99 2.65
N LEU A 149 3.96 -5.84 3.11
CA LEU A 149 4.78 -4.72 3.55
C LEU A 149 4.29 -4.24 4.92
N SER A 150 5.24 -3.82 5.76
CA SER A 150 4.96 -3.21 7.07
C SER A 150 6.04 -2.18 7.37
N ASN A 151 6.31 -1.86 8.64
CA ASN A 151 7.32 -0.88 9.04
C ASN A 151 8.77 -1.37 8.92
N SER A 152 9.03 -2.18 7.89
CA SER A 152 10.31 -2.76 7.53
C SER A 152 10.40 -2.86 6.02
N VAL A 153 11.60 -3.07 5.49
CA VAL A 153 11.82 -3.40 4.06
C VAL A 153 10.97 -4.60 3.63
N LEU A 154 10.66 -4.64 2.33
CA LEU A 154 9.84 -5.67 1.69
C LEU A 154 10.36 -7.09 2.00
N ASN A 155 9.43 -8.03 2.19
CA ASN A 155 9.69 -9.46 2.46
C ASN A 155 10.46 -9.78 3.76
N ARG A 156 10.72 -8.81 4.65
CA ARG A 156 11.18 -9.16 6.01
C ARG A 156 10.03 -9.89 6.74
N PRO A 157 10.26 -11.08 7.31
CA PRO A 157 9.21 -11.90 7.90
C PRO A 157 8.79 -11.33 9.26
N PHE A 158 8.00 -10.26 9.24
CA PHE A 158 7.24 -9.83 10.41
C PHE A 158 6.02 -10.73 10.56
N VAL A 159 5.67 -11.10 11.79
CA VAL A 159 4.58 -12.04 12.09
C VAL A 159 3.27 -11.64 11.38
N LYS A 160 2.87 -10.37 11.48
CA LYS A 160 1.68 -9.85 10.78
C LYS A 160 1.75 -9.96 9.26
N VAL A 161 2.94 -9.78 8.68
CA VAL A 161 3.15 -9.86 7.24
C VAL A 161 3.01 -11.31 6.80
N SER A 162 3.72 -12.22 7.46
CA SER A 162 3.67 -13.65 7.15
C SER A 162 2.26 -14.24 7.36
N LYS A 163 1.63 -13.94 8.51
CA LYS A 163 0.26 -14.40 8.81
C LYS A 163 -0.77 -13.76 7.87
N GLY A 164 -0.64 -12.47 7.58
CA GLY A 164 -1.53 -11.76 6.67
C GLY A 164 -1.48 -12.34 5.26
N LEU A 165 -0.27 -12.53 4.72
CA LEU A 165 -0.06 -13.15 3.41
C LEU A 165 -0.58 -14.59 3.37
N MET A 166 -0.25 -15.41 4.37
CA MET A 166 -0.72 -16.79 4.44
C MET A 166 -2.24 -16.85 4.48
N THR A 167 -2.87 -16.03 5.32
CA THR A 167 -4.33 -15.97 5.48
C THR A 167 -5.00 -15.52 4.18
N PHE A 168 -4.49 -14.46 3.55
CA PHE A 168 -4.97 -13.99 2.26
C PHE A 168 -4.89 -15.07 1.17
N GLN A 169 -3.74 -15.73 1.05
CA GLN A 169 -3.52 -16.79 0.07
C GLN A 169 -4.43 -18.00 0.29
N LEU A 170 -4.67 -18.39 1.56
CA LEU A 170 -5.58 -19.48 1.90
C LEU A 170 -7.01 -19.15 1.49
N PHE A 171 -7.51 -17.95 1.79
CA PHE A 171 -8.84 -17.54 1.37
C PHE A 171 -9.00 -17.52 -0.15
N CYS A 172 -7.99 -17.02 -0.86
CA CYS A 172 -8.00 -17.03 -2.31
C CYS A 172 -8.09 -18.46 -2.88
N ARG A 173 -7.39 -19.43 -2.27
CA ARG A 173 -7.43 -20.84 -2.67
C ARG A 173 -8.79 -21.48 -2.37
N GLU A 174 -9.30 -21.32 -1.16
CA GLU A 174 -10.59 -21.93 -0.75
C GLU A 174 -11.73 -21.48 -1.66
N LYS A 175 -11.79 -20.19 -2.01
CA LYS A 175 -12.82 -19.66 -2.90
C LYS A 175 -12.69 -20.18 -4.33
N LYS A 176 -11.45 -20.35 -4.81
CA LYS A 176 -11.19 -20.97 -6.13
C LYS A 176 -11.70 -22.41 -6.16
N ASP A 177 -11.36 -23.21 -5.16
CA ASP A 177 -11.78 -24.62 -5.06
C ASP A 177 -13.31 -24.77 -4.96
N HIS A 178 -13.98 -23.86 -4.25
CA HIS A 178 -15.44 -23.83 -4.18
C HIS A 178 -16.09 -23.55 -5.53
N ASN A 179 -15.52 -22.63 -6.32
CA ASN A 179 -16.04 -22.29 -7.62
C ASN A 179 -15.81 -23.40 -8.66
N ASP A 180 -14.62 -24.01 -8.66
CA ASP A 180 -14.30 -25.12 -9.56
C ASP A 180 -15.23 -26.33 -9.34
N LYS A 181 -15.62 -26.60 -8.09
CA LYS A 181 -16.63 -27.61 -7.75
C LYS A 181 -18.03 -27.25 -8.26
N TYR A 182 -18.41 -25.98 -8.19
CA TYR A 182 -19.71 -25.51 -8.67
C TYR A 182 -19.81 -25.63 -10.20
N ASN A 183 -18.78 -25.20 -10.92
CA ASN A 183 -18.74 -25.28 -12.39
C ASN A 183 -18.74 -26.72 -12.91
N ASN A 184 -17.98 -27.63 -12.29
CA ASN A 184 -17.97 -29.05 -12.68
C ASN A 184 -19.33 -29.74 -12.51
N ASN A 185 -20.16 -29.29 -11.55
CA ASN A 185 -21.50 -29.84 -11.35
C ASN A 185 -22.55 -29.26 -12.32
N ASN A 186 -22.27 -28.12 -12.96
CA ASN A 186 -23.21 -27.37 -13.80
C ASN A 186 -22.84 -27.38 -15.28
N ASN A 187 -22.15 -28.41 -15.77
CA ASN A 187 -21.77 -28.55 -17.18
C ASN A 187 -22.97 -28.42 -18.13
N ASN A 188 -23.19 -27.21 -18.65
CA ASN A 188 -23.66 -26.93 -20.01
C ASN A 188 -23.36 -25.47 -20.36
N ASN A 189 -22.45 -25.31 -21.32
CA ASN A 189 -22.05 -24.09 -22.03
C ASN A 189 -21.19 -23.08 -21.24
N ASN A 190 -19.99 -22.79 -21.74
CA ASN A 190 -19.73 -21.48 -22.39
C ASN A 190 -18.31 -21.37 -22.94
N ASN A 191 -18.22 -20.56 -24.01
CA ASN A 191 -17.04 -20.28 -24.84
C ASN A 191 -16.42 -18.89 -24.55
N ASN A 192 -16.56 -18.33 -23.34
CA ASN A 192 -16.06 -16.98 -22.99
C ASN A 192 -15.09 -16.99 -21.78
N ASN A 193 -14.17 -17.95 -21.73
CA ASN A 193 -13.50 -18.34 -20.48
C ASN A 193 -12.52 -17.31 -19.89
N GLN A 194 -11.89 -16.41 -20.66
CA GLN A 194 -10.78 -15.63 -20.11
C GLN A 194 -11.20 -14.37 -19.33
N HIS A 195 -12.22 -13.65 -19.79
CA HIS A 195 -12.72 -12.46 -19.10
C HIS A 195 -13.42 -12.84 -17.78
N ASP A 196 -14.21 -13.92 -17.81
CA ASP A 196 -14.91 -14.47 -16.65
C ASP A 196 -13.93 -14.98 -15.58
N GLU A 197 -12.79 -15.57 -15.99
CA GLU A 197 -11.73 -16.01 -15.06
C GLU A 197 -11.02 -14.84 -14.36
N GLU A 198 -10.75 -13.74 -15.07
CA GLU A 198 -10.11 -12.55 -14.49
C GLU A 198 -11.03 -11.84 -13.49
N GLU A 199 -12.32 -11.69 -13.82
CA GLU A 199 -13.31 -11.10 -12.93
C GLU A 199 -13.52 -11.97 -11.68
N LEU A 200 -13.62 -13.29 -11.85
CA LEU A 200 -13.68 -14.23 -10.74
C LEU A 200 -12.45 -14.14 -9.85
N GLN A 201 -11.24 -14.07 -10.41
CA GLN A 201 -10.02 -13.94 -9.63
C GLN A 201 -10.01 -12.66 -8.79
N GLN A 202 -10.53 -11.55 -9.33
CA GLN A 202 -10.65 -10.30 -8.59
C GLN A 202 -11.68 -10.39 -7.47
N LEU A 203 -12.83 -11.01 -7.71
CA LEU A 203 -13.83 -11.27 -6.67
C LEU A 203 -13.27 -12.15 -5.56
N ILE A 204 -12.51 -13.19 -5.90
CA ILE A 204 -11.83 -14.06 -4.94
C ILE A 204 -10.83 -13.26 -4.09
N MET A 205 -10.00 -12.41 -4.71
CA MET A 205 -9.05 -11.55 -4.01
C MET A 205 -9.77 -10.54 -3.11
N LEU A 206 -10.84 -9.93 -3.60
CA LEU A 206 -11.65 -8.99 -2.85
C LEU A 206 -12.25 -9.66 -1.61
N GLU A 207 -12.81 -10.85 -1.76
CA GLU A 207 -13.44 -11.57 -0.66
C GLU A 207 -12.39 -12.05 0.35
N GLY A 208 -11.24 -12.54 -0.12
CA GLY A 208 -10.11 -12.89 0.75
C GLY A 208 -9.60 -11.70 1.55
N PHE A 209 -9.54 -10.52 0.92
CA PHE A 209 -9.18 -9.28 1.61
C PHE A 209 -10.26 -8.86 2.62
N LYS A 210 -11.55 -8.92 2.28
CA LYS A 210 -12.64 -8.66 3.24
C LYS A 210 -12.56 -9.59 4.44
N CYS A 211 -12.34 -10.89 4.24
CA CYS A 211 -12.22 -11.85 5.33
C CYS A 211 -10.99 -11.56 6.21
N LEU A 212 -9.86 -11.18 5.61
CA LEU A 212 -8.67 -10.75 6.35
C LEU A 212 -8.97 -9.52 7.22
N MET A 213 -9.70 -8.54 6.69
CA MET A 213 -10.02 -7.29 7.40
C MET A 213 -11.16 -7.44 8.42
N GLN A 214 -12.07 -8.38 8.21
CA GLN A 214 -13.12 -8.74 9.18
C GLN A 214 -12.56 -9.50 10.38
N ARG A 215 -11.43 -10.21 10.21
CA ARG A 215 -10.61 -10.68 11.34
C ARG A 215 -9.98 -9.47 12.00
N LYS A 216 -10.77 -8.77 12.81
CA LYS A 216 -10.31 -7.76 13.76
C LYS A 216 -9.52 -8.51 14.84
N GLN A 217 -8.31 -8.95 14.50
CA GLN A 217 -7.38 -9.55 15.43
C GLN A 217 -6.93 -8.45 16.41
N GLN A 218 -7.77 -8.17 17.39
CA GLN A 218 -7.53 -7.15 18.40
C GLN A 218 -6.75 -7.75 19.59
N TYR A 219 -5.83 -8.67 19.32
CA TYR A 219 -4.94 -9.23 20.33
C TYR A 219 -3.50 -9.26 19.81
N TYR A 220 -2.55 -9.14 20.74
CA TYR A 220 -1.13 -9.22 20.46
C TYR A 220 -0.69 -10.66 20.20
N GLU A 221 0.40 -10.82 19.46
CA GLU A 221 1.02 -12.13 19.25
C GLU A 221 1.73 -12.59 20.52
N LYS A 222 1.90 -13.91 20.68
CA LYS A 222 2.65 -14.46 21.81
C LYS A 222 4.10 -14.02 21.73
N ASP A 223 4.71 -13.72 22.87
CA ASP A 223 6.11 -13.26 22.93
C ASP A 223 7.09 -14.16 22.19
N GLU A 224 6.88 -15.48 22.29
CA GLU A 224 7.70 -16.51 21.65
C GLU A 224 7.66 -16.43 20.12
N ASP A 225 6.59 -15.88 19.56
CA ASP A 225 6.40 -15.72 18.12
C ASP A 225 6.93 -14.35 17.62
N LEU A 226 7.30 -13.42 18.52
CA LEU A 226 7.75 -12.08 18.16
C LEU A 226 9.19 -12.07 17.63
N PRO A 227 9.52 -11.16 16.69
CA PRO A 227 10.86 -11.09 16.14
C PRO A 227 11.84 -10.53 17.17
N ILE A 228 13.04 -11.11 17.23
CA ILE A 228 14.15 -10.58 18.05
C ILE A 228 14.87 -9.51 17.22
N THR A 229 14.50 -8.24 17.41
CA THR A 229 15.09 -7.13 16.64
C THR A 229 15.92 -6.15 17.48
N GLY A 230 15.88 -6.31 18.81
CA GLY A 230 16.53 -5.43 19.79
C GLY A 230 15.65 -4.31 20.34
N TYR A 231 14.36 -4.24 19.97
CA TYR A 231 13.39 -3.36 20.61
C TYR A 231 12.81 -3.99 21.88
N PRO A 232 12.28 -3.19 22.82
CA PRO A 232 11.56 -3.70 23.97
C PRO A 232 10.39 -4.60 23.56
N ILE A 233 10.13 -5.67 24.32
CA ILE A 233 9.10 -6.66 24.00
C ILE A 233 7.70 -6.06 23.87
N GLU A 234 7.37 -5.05 24.69
CA GLU A 234 6.10 -4.34 24.62
C GLU A 234 5.92 -3.61 23.28
N PHE A 235 7.00 -3.05 22.75
CA PHE A 235 6.99 -2.40 21.45
C PHE A 235 6.75 -3.41 20.33
N GLU A 236 7.38 -4.59 20.41
CA GLU A 236 7.18 -5.67 19.43
C GLU A 236 5.74 -6.20 19.46
N ARG A 237 5.14 -6.37 20.64
CA ARG A 237 3.71 -6.71 20.79
C ARG A 237 2.82 -5.70 20.09
N ASN A 238 3.03 -4.41 20.36
CA ASN A 238 2.23 -3.33 19.76
C ASN A 238 2.32 -3.31 18.22
N CYS A 239 3.41 -3.80 17.65
CA CYS A 239 3.62 -3.85 16.20
C CYS A 239 3.21 -5.19 15.55
N SER A 240 2.80 -6.20 16.33
CA SER A 240 2.66 -7.57 15.85
C SER A 240 1.31 -7.90 15.23
N SER A 241 0.27 -7.11 15.53
CA SER A 241 -1.08 -7.33 15.00
C SER A 241 -1.26 -6.69 13.63
N ILE A 242 -2.08 -7.33 12.78
CA ILE A 242 -2.60 -6.75 11.52
C ILE A 242 -3.52 -5.56 11.83
N CYS A 243 -4.33 -5.66 12.90
CA CYS A 243 -5.20 -4.62 13.40
C CYS A 243 -4.82 -4.32 14.85
N VAL A 244 -3.92 -3.36 15.06
CA VAL A 244 -3.39 -3.03 16.38
C VAL A 244 -4.52 -2.50 17.27
N PRO A 245 -4.76 -3.10 18.45
CA PRO A 245 -5.73 -2.60 19.42
C PRO A 245 -5.44 -1.15 19.78
N VAL A 246 -6.49 -0.34 19.91
CA VAL A 246 -6.32 1.04 20.35
C VAL A 246 -6.09 1.06 21.86
N VAL A 247 -4.87 1.44 22.27
CA VAL A 247 -4.46 1.60 23.67
C VAL A 247 -3.68 2.91 23.77
N ASN A 248 -4.02 3.77 24.74
CA ASN A 248 -3.33 5.05 24.99
C ASN A 248 -3.12 5.88 23.71
N ASP A 249 -4.20 6.05 22.94
CA ASP A 249 -4.27 6.78 21.67
C ASP A 249 -3.55 6.16 20.45
N TYR A 250 -2.73 5.13 20.63
CA TYR A 250 -2.06 4.40 19.55
C TYR A 250 -2.84 3.15 19.12
N GLY A 251 -2.92 2.89 17.81
CA GLY A 251 -3.53 1.68 17.25
C GLY A 251 -4.04 1.89 15.83
N THR A 252 -4.61 0.85 15.23
CA THR A 252 -5.21 0.94 13.89
C THR A 252 -6.48 1.78 13.95
N ARG A 253 -6.49 2.91 13.25
CA ARG A 253 -7.64 3.84 13.18
C ARG A 253 -8.38 3.78 11.85
N THR A 254 -7.69 3.42 10.78
CA THR A 254 -8.21 3.44 9.42
C THR A 254 -7.75 2.19 8.70
N MET A 255 -8.62 1.68 7.84
CA MET A 255 -8.37 0.58 6.94
C MET A 255 -8.84 0.97 5.55
N ILE A 256 -7.99 0.78 4.54
CA ILE A 256 -8.29 1.20 3.17
C ILE A 256 -8.25 -0.01 2.25
N ARG A 257 -9.29 -0.14 1.42
CA ARG A 257 -9.34 -1.06 0.29
C ARG A 257 -9.35 -0.24 -0.98
N PHE A 258 -8.39 -0.50 -1.86
CA PHE A 258 -8.34 0.08 -3.19
C PHE A 258 -8.45 -1.06 -4.22
N ILE A 259 -9.44 -0.96 -5.09
CA ILE A 259 -9.76 -1.98 -6.10
C ILE A 259 -9.82 -1.25 -7.44
N LEU A 260 -8.99 -1.71 -8.37
CA LEU A 260 -9.02 -1.28 -9.75
C LEU A 260 -9.60 -2.43 -10.58
N GLU A 261 -10.81 -2.23 -11.11
CA GLU A 261 -11.46 -3.21 -11.99
C GLU A 261 -10.83 -3.13 -13.40
N PRO A 262 -10.91 -4.20 -14.20
CA PRO A 262 -10.52 -4.16 -15.60
C PRO A 262 -11.45 -3.20 -16.35
N PRO A 263 -10.99 -2.58 -17.45
CA PRO A 263 -11.86 -1.78 -18.30
C PRO A 263 -13.02 -2.64 -18.82
N GLN A 264 -14.26 -2.22 -18.57
CA GLN A 264 -15.45 -2.85 -19.14
C GLN A 264 -15.84 -2.16 -20.45
N GLU A 265 -16.30 -2.93 -21.45
CA GLU A 265 -16.95 -2.38 -22.64
C GLU A 265 -18.38 -1.96 -22.27
N LEU A 266 -18.76 -0.73 -22.59
CA LEU A 266 -20.14 -0.28 -22.43
C LEU A 266 -20.92 -0.67 -23.69
N ASP A 267 -21.93 -1.52 -23.53
CA ASP A 267 -22.99 -1.77 -24.51
C ASP A 267 -23.92 -0.54 -24.61
N ASP A 268 -23.38 0.62 -25.00
CA ASP A 268 -24.20 1.80 -25.31
C ASP A 268 -24.34 1.90 -26.83
N ASP A 269 -25.53 1.51 -27.32
CA ASP A 269 -25.99 1.36 -28.71
C ASP A 269 -25.79 2.56 -29.65
N ASN A 270 -25.11 3.65 -29.26
CA ASN A 270 -24.91 4.80 -30.14
C ASN A 270 -23.72 5.73 -29.87
N LYS A 271 -22.71 5.34 -29.08
CA LYS A 271 -21.46 6.12 -28.98
C LYS A 271 -20.24 5.20 -28.91
N GLN A 272 -19.33 5.39 -29.88
CA GLN A 272 -18.03 4.72 -30.00
C GLN A 272 -17.39 4.37 -28.62
N GLY A 273 -17.41 3.07 -28.28
CA GLY A 273 -16.36 2.29 -27.61
C GLY A 273 -15.50 2.93 -26.52
N ARG A 274 -16.04 3.80 -25.65
CA ARG A 274 -15.27 4.28 -24.49
C ARG A 274 -15.30 3.20 -23.42
N ARG A 275 -14.14 2.61 -23.14
CA ARG A 275 -13.99 1.70 -22.00
C ARG A 275 -13.95 2.56 -20.74
N ARG A 276 -14.56 2.08 -19.67
CA ARG A 276 -14.47 2.75 -18.36
C ARG A 276 -13.85 1.79 -17.39
N GLN A 277 -12.80 2.25 -16.73
CA GLN A 277 -12.20 1.51 -15.63
C GLN A 277 -12.85 1.96 -14.33
N LYS A 278 -13.53 1.05 -13.65
CA LYS A 278 -14.15 1.33 -12.36
C LYS A 278 -13.12 1.21 -11.25
N ILE A 279 -13.07 2.23 -10.41
CA ILE A 279 -12.20 2.30 -9.26
C ILE A 279 -13.10 2.32 -8.02
N GLN A 280 -12.89 1.37 -7.11
CA GLN A 280 -13.53 1.36 -5.81
C GLN A 280 -12.50 1.60 -4.72
N LEU A 281 -12.75 2.62 -3.91
CA LEU A 281 -12.01 2.88 -2.69
C LEU A 281 -12.99 2.77 -1.52
N ILE A 282 -12.69 1.88 -0.57
CA ILE A 282 -13.50 1.69 0.63
C ILE A 282 -12.63 2.03 1.83
N GLU A 283 -12.99 3.09 2.54
CA GLU A 283 -12.36 3.52 3.79
C GLU A 283 -13.19 2.98 4.96
N THR A 284 -12.53 2.41 5.96
CA THR A 284 -13.17 1.96 7.18
C THR A 284 -12.45 2.57 8.37
N ASP A 285 -13.10 3.52 9.03
CA ASP A 285 -12.53 4.34 10.10
C ASP A 285 -13.14 4.01 11.46
N LEU A 286 -12.29 3.99 12.46
CA LEU A 286 -12.70 3.86 13.85
C LEU A 286 -13.06 5.24 14.40
N ASN A 287 -14.33 5.46 14.72
CA ASN A 287 -14.78 6.69 15.35
C ASN A 287 -14.00 6.91 16.67
N PRO A 288 -13.33 8.05 16.86
CA PRO A 288 -12.46 8.27 18.02
C PRO A 288 -13.23 8.37 19.34
N THR A 289 -14.53 8.68 19.28
CA THR A 289 -15.39 8.85 20.46
C THR A 289 -16.18 7.59 20.76
N THR A 290 -16.84 7.00 19.76
CA THR A 290 -17.73 5.84 19.96
C THR A 290 -17.01 4.50 19.86
N LEU A 291 -15.78 4.48 19.33
CA LEU A 291 -15.02 3.26 18.99
C LEU A 291 -15.80 2.29 18.08
N GLN A 292 -16.78 2.80 17.34
CA GLN A 292 -17.47 2.06 16.29
C GLN A 292 -16.77 2.28 14.94
N TRP A 293 -16.71 1.21 14.15
CA TRP A 293 -16.18 1.27 12.80
C TRP A 293 -17.27 1.78 11.84
N ASN A 294 -16.94 2.81 11.08
CA ASN A 294 -17.77 3.35 10.01
C ASN A 294 -17.12 3.03 8.67
N GLU A 295 -17.92 2.76 7.66
CA GLU A 295 -17.44 2.42 6.32
C GLU A 295 -17.95 3.46 5.30
N THR A 296 -17.04 3.98 4.49
CA THR A 296 -17.33 4.94 3.43
C THR A 296 -16.88 4.36 2.09
N HIS A 297 -17.76 4.42 1.10
CA HIS A 297 -17.50 3.92 -0.25
C HIS A 297 -17.32 5.09 -1.21
N HIS A 298 -16.18 5.10 -1.91
CA HIS A 298 -15.87 6.05 -2.96
C HIS A 298 -15.78 5.27 -4.27
N ILE A 299 -16.71 5.54 -5.19
CA ILE A 299 -16.71 4.92 -6.52
C ILE A 299 -16.36 6.01 -7.53
N CYS A 300 -15.36 5.73 -8.36
CA CYS A 300 -14.91 6.60 -9.44
C CYS A 300 -14.81 5.83 -10.75
N HIS A 301 -14.89 6.57 -11.85
CA HIS A 301 -14.80 6.01 -13.20
C HIS A 301 -13.72 6.76 -13.96
N ARG A 302 -12.63 6.06 -14.27
CA ARG A 302 -11.62 6.58 -15.18
C ARG A 302 -12.25 6.79 -16.55
N LYS A 303 -12.08 7.98 -17.10
CA LYS A 303 -12.45 8.30 -18.47
C LYS A 303 -11.21 8.06 -19.34
N ASP A 304 -11.35 7.25 -20.38
CA ASP A 304 -10.39 7.19 -21.48
C ASP A 304 -10.20 8.57 -22.14
#